data_AF-A0A5S3Y130-F1
#
_entry.id   AF-A0A5S3Y130-F1
#
_cell.length_a   1.000
_cell.length_b   1.000
_cell.length_c   1.000
_cell.angle_alpha   90.00
_cell.angle_beta   90.00
_cell.angle_gamma   90.00
#
_symmetry.space_group_name_H-M   'P 1'
#
loop_
_entity.id
_entity.type
_entity.pdbx_description
1 polymer ?
#
loop_
_entity_poly.entity_id
_entity_poly.type
_entity_poly.pdbx_seq_one_letter_code
_entity_poly.pdbx_strand_id
1 'polypeptide(L)' 'GQHPFTHLVYPVPEQHGLGIHATLDLAGQLRFGPDTQFISSLNYHIDDHEKNKFVHAIKQYWPALDEA' A
#
# COMPACT_ATOMS: atom_id res chain seq x y z
N GLY A 1 -2.16 -13.15 5.23
CA GLY A 1 -1.95 -13.11 6.69
C GLY A 1 -3.20 -12.60 7.38
N GLN A 2 -3.28 -12.71 8.70
CA GLN A 2 -4.36 -12.06 9.45
C GLN A 2 -4.19 -10.53 9.41
N HIS A 3 -5.30 -9.80 9.33
CA HIS A 3 -5.33 -8.34 9.37
C HIS A 3 -6.55 -7.84 10.13
N PRO A 4 -6.53 -6.61 10.67
CA PRO A 4 -7.64 -6.08 11.47
C PRO A 4 -8.77 -5.46 10.64
N PHE A 5 -8.60 -5.29 9.32
CA PHE A 5 -9.52 -4.52 8.49
C PHE A 5 -10.76 -5.29 8.06
N THR A 6 -11.92 -4.65 8.21
CA THR A 6 -13.23 -5.08 7.66
C THR A 6 -13.76 -4.14 6.58
N HIS A 7 -13.08 -3.01 6.37
CA HIS A 7 -13.41 -1.96 5.41
C HIS A 7 -12.14 -1.52 4.67
N LEU A 8 -12.32 -0.84 3.55
CA LEU A 8 -11.22 -0.21 2.82
C LEU A 8 -10.69 0.97 3.64
N VAL A 9 -9.37 1.16 3.64
CA VAL A 9 -8.71 2.28 4.34
C VAL A 9 -8.02 3.17 3.32
N TYR A 10 -8.48 4.42 3.22
CA TYR A 10 -7.86 5.44 2.38
C TYR A 10 -7.24 6.51 3.28
N PRO A 11 -5.91 6.64 3.31
CA PRO A 11 -5.24 7.76 3.96
C PRO A 11 -5.69 9.10 3.36
N VAL A 12 -5.52 10.18 4.11
CA VAL A 12 -5.73 11.52 3.57
C VAL A 12 -4.74 11.75 2.41
N PRO A 13 -5.19 12.25 1.25
CA PRO A 13 -4.31 12.47 0.10
C PRO A 13 -3.16 13.43 0.42
N GLU A 14 -1.98 13.16 -0.14
CA GLU A 14 -0.86 14.08 -0.16
C GLU A 14 -0.76 14.79 -1.52
N GLN A 15 0.13 15.78 -1.61
CA GLN A 15 0.25 16.68 -2.76
C GLN A 15 0.48 15.98 -4.11
N HIS A 16 0.98 14.73 -4.12
CA HIS A 16 1.31 13.97 -5.33
C HIS A 16 0.70 12.56 -5.39
N GLY A 17 -0.39 12.28 -4.67
CA GLY A 17 -1.09 11.00 -4.79
C GLY A 17 -2.15 10.73 -3.72
N LEU A 18 -2.90 9.64 -3.91
CA LEU A 18 -3.91 9.16 -2.96
C LEU A 18 -3.30 8.47 -1.73
N GLY A 19 -2.00 8.19 -1.75
CA GLY A 19 -1.32 7.37 -0.75
C GLY A 19 -1.60 5.87 -0.91
N ILE A 20 -0.85 5.08 -0.17
CA ILE A 20 -0.95 3.61 -0.17
C ILE A 20 -2.18 3.24 0.66
N HIS A 21 -3.25 2.85 -0.01
CA HIS A 21 -4.50 2.47 0.62
C HIS A 21 -4.59 0.96 0.84
N ALA A 22 -5.49 0.54 1.71
CA ALA A 22 -5.76 -0.86 1.99
C ALA A 22 -7.10 -1.26 1.37
N THR A 23 -7.08 -2.25 0.47
CA THR A 23 -8.29 -2.84 -0.14
C THR A 23 -8.46 -4.29 0.25
N LEU A 24 -9.70 -4.76 0.20
CA LEU A 24 -10.05 -6.17 0.36
C LEU A 24 -10.50 -6.69 -1.00
N ASP A 25 -9.93 -7.80 -1.45
CA ASP A 25 -10.46 -8.50 -2.61
C ASP A 25 -11.76 -9.26 -2.26
N LEU A 26 -12.38 -9.90 -3.26
CA LEU A 26 -13.65 -10.61 -3.06
C LEU A 26 -13.55 -11.81 -2.10
N ALA A 27 -12.34 -12.32 -1.87
CA ALA A 27 -12.08 -13.36 -0.87
C ALA A 27 -11.73 -12.78 0.51
N GLY A 28 -11.79 -11.46 0.66
CA GLY A 28 -11.43 -10.74 1.89
C GLY A 28 -9.93 -10.62 2.10
N GLN A 29 -9.09 -10.88 1.09
CA GLN A 29 -7.64 -10.75 1.24
C GLN A 29 -7.21 -9.30 1.10
N LEU A 30 -6.36 -8.86 2.01
CA LEU A 30 -5.79 -7.52 2.04
C LEU A 30 -4.79 -7.29 0.91
N ARG A 31 -4.93 -6.15 0.23
CA ARG A 31 -3.99 -5.62 -0.76
C ARG A 31 -3.66 -4.18 -0.45
N PHE A 32 -2.42 -3.79 -0.71
CA PHE A 32 -1.94 -2.43 -0.49
C PHE A 32 -1.55 -1.76 -1.79
N GLY A 33 -1.71 -0.45 -1.83
CA GLY A 33 -1.29 0.40 -2.95
C GLY A 33 -2.48 0.97 -3.71
N PRO A 34 -2.27 1.43 -4.96
CA PRO A 34 -0.95 1.59 -5.55
C PRO A 34 -0.18 2.72 -4.86
N ASP A 35 1.13 2.73 -5.04
CA ASP A 35 1.92 3.93 -4.88
C ASP A 35 1.97 4.70 -6.22
N THR A 36 2.85 5.68 -6.35
CA THR A 36 3.02 6.43 -7.59
C THR A 36 4.51 6.65 -7.86
N GLN A 37 4.88 6.44 -9.12
CA GLN A 37 6.24 6.62 -9.61
C GLN A 37 6.19 7.22 -11.02
N PHE A 38 7.01 8.24 -11.26
CA PHE A 38 7.20 8.79 -12.60
C PHE A 38 8.22 7.93 -13.35
N ILE A 39 7.86 7.50 -14.55
CA ILE A 39 8.71 6.68 -15.43
C ILE A 39 8.88 7.36 -16.78
N SER A 40 10.06 7.21 -17.39
CA SER A 40 10.37 7.78 -18.71
C SER A 40 10.01 6.85 -19.88
N SER A 41 9.80 5.56 -19.61
CA SER A 41 9.44 4.53 -20.59
C SER A 41 8.51 3.50 -19.95
N LEU A 42 7.66 2.86 -20.75
CA LEU A 42 6.73 1.84 -20.27
C LEU A 42 7.48 0.65 -19.65
N ASN A 43 7.33 0.48 -18.33
CA ASN A 43 7.97 -0.58 -17.57
C ASN A 43 6.99 -1.10 -16.50
N TYR A 44 6.78 -2.41 -16.47
CA TYR A 44 5.91 -3.09 -15.50
C TYR A 44 6.70 -3.92 -14.47
N HIS A 45 8.03 -3.80 -14.48
CA HIS A 45 8.89 -4.45 -13.51
C HIS A 45 8.57 -3.94 -12.10
N ILE A 46 8.49 -4.87 -11.15
CA ILE A 46 8.29 -4.56 -9.74
C ILE A 46 9.65 -4.58 -9.07
N ASP A 47 10.03 -3.44 -8.47
CA ASP A 47 11.25 -3.31 -7.69
C ASP A 47 10.96 -3.68 -6.22
N ASP A 48 11.60 -4.74 -5.72
CA ASP A 48 11.46 -5.20 -4.35
C ASP A 48 11.90 -4.14 -3.31
N HIS A 49 12.73 -3.17 -3.71
CA HIS A 49 13.14 -2.07 -2.84
C HIS A 49 11.97 -1.15 -2.46
N GLU A 50 10.89 -1.10 -3.24
CA GLU A 50 9.69 -0.32 -2.92
C GLU A 50 8.92 -0.88 -1.70
N LYS A 51 9.18 -2.14 -1.27
CA LYS A 51 8.56 -2.72 -0.07
C LYS A 51 8.72 -1.81 1.15
N ASN A 52 9.88 -1.18 1.32
CA ASN A 52 10.16 -0.29 2.46
C ASN A 52 9.25 0.94 2.50
N LYS A 53 8.95 1.52 1.32
CA LYS A 53 8.04 2.66 1.17
C LYS A 53 6.61 2.26 1.55
N PHE A 54 6.18 1.08 1.12
CA PHE A 54 4.88 0.51 1.49
C PHE A 54 4.76 0.32 3.00
N VAL A 55 5.73 -0.36 3.63
CA VAL A 55 5.75 -0.57 5.07
C VAL A 55 5.66 0.75 5.83
N HIS A 56 6.44 1.76 5.43
CA HIS A 56 6.45 3.06 6.08
C HIS A 56 5.07 3.75 6.03
N ALA A 57 4.43 3.76 4.86
CA ALA A 57 3.11 4.37 4.69
C ALA A 57 2.03 3.60 5.46
N ILE A 58 2.02 2.27 5.39
CA ILE A 58 1.01 1.42 6.04
C ILE A 58 1.07 1.59 7.56
N LYS A 59 2.27 1.72 8.14
CA LYS A 59 2.46 1.91 9.59
C LYS A 59 1.78 3.16 10.14
N GLN A 60 1.46 4.16 9.31
CA GLN A 60 0.72 5.35 9.75
C GLN A 60 -0.71 5.03 10.19
N TYR A 61 -1.34 4.01 9.61
CA TYR A 61 -2.70 3.59 9.96
C TYR A 61 -2.78 2.16 10.50
N TRP A 62 -1.70 1.38 10.42
CA TRP A 62 -1.57 0.07 11.04
C TRP A 62 -0.17 -0.11 11.68
N PRO A 63 0.04 0.45 12.89
CA PRO A 63 1.35 0.41 13.55
C PRO A 63 1.82 -1.01 13.93
N ALA A 64 0.90 -1.97 14.05
CA ALA A 64 1.16 -3.35 14.41
C ALA A 64 1.47 -4.26 13.19
N LEU A 65 1.70 -3.68 12.00
CA LEU A 65 2.12 -4.41 10.81
C LEU A 65 3.43 -5.19 11.08
N ASP A 66 3.42 -6.48 10.77
CA ASP A 66 4.63 -7.31 10.71
C ASP A 66 5.39 -7.07 9.39
N GLU A 67 6.70 -6.92 9.49
CA GLU A 67 7.59 -6.57 8.37
C GLU A 67 8.32 -7.78 7.78
N ALA A 68 8.29 -8.91 8.49
CA ALA A 68 8.98 -10.14 8.16
C ALA A 68 8.63 -10.69 6.77
#